data_AF-A0A9D6M5N8-F1
#
_entry.id   AF-A0A9D6M5N8-F1
#
_cell.length_a   1.000
_cell.length_b   1.000
_cell.length_c   1.000
_cell.angle_alpha   90.00
_cell.angle_beta   90.00
_cell.angle_gamma   90.00
#
_symmetry.space_group_name_H-M   'P 1'
#
loop_
_entity.id
_entity.type
_entity.pdbx_description
1 polymer ?
#
loop_
_entity_poly.entity_id
_entity_poly.type
_entity_poly.pdbx_seq_one_letter_code
_entity_poly.pdbx_strand_id
1 'polypeptide(L)'
;QITIPTEIRQKAHIEEGDIVDVEYEDNRIVIIPKRVTDKSVNWTKRFDEALLHVRTAAKKAGINNKDVGIAVRAARKRTAH
;
A
#
# COMPACT_ATOMS: atom_id res chain seq x y z
N GLN A 1 12.93 -20.33 16.15
CA GLN A 1 12.28 -20.43 14.82
C GLN A 1 10.77 -20.41 15.04
N ILE A 2 10.05 -19.46 14.43
CA ILE A 2 8.59 -19.40 14.46
C ILE A 2 8.06 -19.70 13.07
N THR A 3 6.99 -20.50 12.97
CA THR A 3 6.39 -20.87 11.69
C THR A 3 5.05 -20.16 11.57
N ILE A 4 4.91 -19.30 10.56
CA ILE A 4 3.62 -18.70 10.20
C ILE A 4 2.95 -19.62 9.18
N PRO A 5 1.70 -20.06 9.41
CA PRO A 5 0.94 -20.85 8.45
C PRO A 5 0.86 -20.19 7.06
N THR A 6 0.94 -20.99 6.00
CA THR A 6 0.95 -20.51 4.61
C THR A 6 -0.22 -19.59 4.29
N GLU A 7 -1.42 -19.92 4.76
CA GLU A 7 -2.63 -19.11 4.53
C GLU A 7 -2.53 -17.71 5.13
N ILE A 8 -1.90 -17.59 6.31
CA ILE A 8 -1.71 -16.30 6.98
C ILE A 8 -0.65 -15.48 6.23
N ARG A 9 0.48 -16.10 5.84
CA ARG A 9 1.52 -15.42 5.06
C ARG A 9 0.99 -14.88 3.74
N GLN A 10 0.21 -15.67 3.01
CA GLN A 10 -0.35 -15.26 1.72
C GLN A 10 -1.34 -14.10 1.87
N LYS A 11 -2.22 -14.14 2.87
CA LYS A 11 -3.16 -13.04 3.16
C LYS A 11 -2.45 -11.76 3.58
N ALA A 12 -1.36 -11.89 4.32
CA ALA A 12 -0.55 -10.77 4.78
C ALA A 12 0.51 -10.30 3.76
N HIS A 13 0.63 -11.00 2.62
CA HIS A 13 1.67 -10.77 1.61
C HIS A 13 3.10 -10.76 2.19
N ILE A 14 3.38 -11.71 3.10
CA ILE A 14 4.71 -11.90 3.72
C ILE A 14 5.48 -12.96 2.93
N GLU A 15 6.68 -12.60 2.49
CA GLU A 15 7.64 -13.49 1.84
C GLU A 15 8.78 -13.89 2.79
N GLU A 16 9.51 -14.96 2.44
CA GLU A 16 10.66 -15.37 3.23
C GLU A 16 11.77 -14.31 3.12
N GLY A 17 12.24 -13.81 4.26
CA GLY A 17 13.21 -12.72 4.34
C GLY A 17 12.62 -11.33 4.60
N ASP A 18 11.28 -11.19 4.62
CA ASP A 18 10.64 -9.92 4.97
C ASP A 18 10.90 -9.51 6.43
N ILE A 19 11.07 -8.20 6.63
CA ILE A 19 11.16 -7.59 7.96
C ILE A 19 9.74 -7.37 8.48
N VAL A 20 9.50 -7.79 9.72
CA VAL A 20 8.23 -7.58 10.42
C VAL A 20 8.49 -6.86 11.73
N ASP A 21 7.58 -5.96 12.12
CA ASP A 21 7.53 -5.45 13.49
C ASP A 21 6.73 -6.44 14.35
N VAL A 22 7.09 -6.52 15.63
CA VAL A 22 6.44 -7.40 16.60
C VAL A 22 6.08 -6.59 17.84
N GLU A 23 4.81 -6.66 18.22
CA GLU A 23 4.27 -6.00 19.40
C GLU A 23 3.59 -7.05 20.30
N TYR A 24 3.58 -6.78 21.62
CA TYR A 24 2.87 -7.61 22.59
C TYR A 24 1.76 -6.79 23.23
N GLU A 25 0.52 -7.16 22.91
CA GLU A 25 -0.68 -6.44 23.34
C GLU A 25 -1.78 -7.46 23.69
N ASP A 26 -2.53 -7.20 24.75
CA ASP A 26 -3.68 -8.03 25.17
C ASP A 26 -3.38 -9.54 25.24
N ASN A 27 -2.21 -9.89 25.75
CA ASN A 27 -1.72 -11.26 25.86
C ASN A 27 -1.60 -11.98 24.50
N ARG A 28 -1.33 -11.22 23.43
CA ARG A 28 -1.12 -11.71 22.06
C ARG A 28 0.15 -11.10 21.47
N ILE A 29 0.79 -11.83 20.56
CA ILE A 29 1.87 -11.32 19.73
C ILE A 29 1.25 -10.84 18.42
N VAL A 30 1.39 -9.55 18.12
CA VAL A 30 0.96 -8.93 16.87
C VAL A 30 2.16 -8.82 15.96
N ILE A 31 2.08 -9.42 14.78
CA ILE A 31 3.12 -9.35 13.75
C ILE A 31 2.62 -8.40 12.66
N ILE A 32 3.36 -7.31 12.45
CA ILE A 32 3.00 -6.26 11.50
C ILE A 32 3.99 -6.33 10.33
N PRO A 33 3.55 -6.78 9.14
CA PRO A 33 4.41 -6.80 7.96
C PRO A 33 4.87 -5.38 7.61
N LYS A 34 6.19 -5.17 7.51
CA LYS A 34 6.68 -3.95 6.86
C LYS A 34 6.73 -4.22 5.38
N ARG A 35 6.03 -3.41 4.59
CA ARG A 35 6.41 -3.27 3.20
C ARG A 35 7.83 -2.73 3.18
N VAL A 36 8.77 -3.56 2.75
CA VAL A 36 10.12 -3.11 2.40
C VAL A 36 9.99 -2.28 1.14
N THR A 37 9.62 -1.02 1.31
CA THR A 37 9.71 -0.05 0.23
C THR A 37 11.19 0.19 0.01
N ASP A 38 11.71 -0.17 -1.16
CA ASP A 38 13.08 0.16 -1.53
C ASP A 38 13.27 1.67 -1.31
N LYS A 39 14.21 2.03 -0.43
CA LYS A 39 14.52 3.43 -0.10
C LYS A 39 15.04 4.18 -1.33
N SER A 40 15.54 3.47 -2.34
CA SER A 40 15.96 4.05 -3.62
C SER A 40 14.76 4.57 -4.44
N VAL A 41 13.56 4.05 -4.20
CA VAL A 41 12.35 4.40 -4.94
C VAL A 41 11.69 5.62 -4.32
N ASN A 42 11.73 6.73 -5.04
CA ASN A 42 10.95 7.91 -4.70
C ASN A 42 9.46 7.68 -5.03
N TRP A 43 8.73 7.13 -4.06
CA TRP A 43 7.31 6.82 -4.18
C TRP A 43 6.43 8.04 -4.45
N THR A 44 6.82 9.22 -3.97
CA THR A 44 6.13 10.49 -4.31
C THR A 44 6.21 10.74 -5.80
N LYS A 45 7.40 10.65 -6.38
CA LYS A 45 7.62 10.85 -7.82
C LYS A 45 6.85 9.82 -8.67
N ARG A 46 6.92 8.53 -8.33
CA ARG A 46 6.17 7.49 -9.05
C ARG A 46 4.65 7.70 -8.96
N PHE A 47 4.16 8.16 -7.82
CA PHE A 47 2.75 8.47 -7.64
C PHE A 47 2.31 9.65 -8.51
N ASP A 48 3.12 10.72 -8.57
CA ASP A 48 2.82 11.90 -9.39
C ASP A 48 2.80 11.56 -10.90
N GLU A 49 3.76 10.75 -11.36
CA GLU A 49 3.80 10.24 -12.73
C GLU A 49 2.56 9.40 -13.04
N ALA A 50 2.20 8.45 -12.18
CA ALA A 50 0.99 7.64 -12.34
C ALA A 50 -0.28 8.51 -12.37
N LEU A 51 -0.36 9.52 -11.50
CA LEU A 51 -1.49 10.43 -11.44
C LEU A 51 -1.61 11.30 -12.71
N LEU A 52 -0.48 11.69 -13.30
CA LEU A 52 -0.45 12.38 -14.59
C LEU A 52 -1.02 11.50 -15.71
N HIS A 53 -0.64 10.22 -15.76
CA HIS A 53 -1.19 9.27 -16.74
C HIS A 53 -2.71 9.10 -16.56
N VAL A 54 -3.18 8.95 -15.33
CA VAL A 54 -4.63 8.83 -15.02
C VAL A 54 -5.37 10.09 -15.45
N ARG A 55 -4.87 11.28 -15.14
CA ARG A 55 -5.50 12.55 -15.55
C ARG A 55 -5.53 12.71 -17.06
N THR A 56 -4.47 12.29 -17.75
CA THR A 56 -4.41 12.34 -19.22
C THR A 56 -5.44 11.40 -19.85
N ALA A 57 -5.57 10.17 -19.35
CA ALA A 57 -6.57 9.22 -19.78
C ALA A 57 -8.00 9.70 -19.46
N ALA A 58 -8.22 10.23 -18.25
CA ALA A 58 -9.49 10.80 -17.82
C ALA A 58 -9.93 11.97 -18.72
N LYS A 59 -9.01 12.88 -19.06
CA LYS A 59 -9.27 13.99 -19.99
C LYS A 59 -9.70 13.47 -21.38
N LYS A 60 -9.03 12.43 -21.89
CA LYS A 60 -9.41 11.79 -23.17
C LYS A 60 -10.79 11.13 -23.10
N ALA A 61 -11.18 10.63 -21.94
CA ALA A 61 -12.49 10.04 -21.68
C ALA A 61 -13.58 11.08 -21.30
N GLY A 62 -13.27 12.39 -21.31
CA GLY A 62 -14.21 13.44 -20.93
C GLY A 62 -14.48 13.54 -19.42
N ILE A 63 -13.71 12.85 -18.58
CA ILE A 63 -13.86 12.86 -17.12
C ILE A 63 -13.19 14.11 -16.54
N ASN A 64 -13.88 14.80 -15.64
CA ASN A 64 -13.38 16.00 -14.98
C ASN A 64 -12.25 15.68 -13.99
N ASN A 65 -11.19 16.50 -14.01
CA ASN A 65 -10.08 16.43 -13.04
C ASN A 65 -10.54 16.54 -11.58
N LYS A 66 -11.65 17.23 -11.31
CA LYS A 66 -12.21 17.32 -9.96
C LYS A 66 -12.65 15.96 -9.43
N ASP A 67 -13.26 15.14 -10.28
CA ASP A 67 -13.75 13.80 -9.91
C ASP A 67 -12.59 12.83 -9.71
N VAL A 68 -11.55 12.91 -10.55
CA VAL A 68 -10.29 12.19 -10.35
C VAL A 68 -9.67 12.56 -9.00
N GLY A 69 -9.65 13.84 -8.65
CA GLY A 69 -9.13 14.32 -7.37
C GLY A 69 -9.93 13.86 -6.14
N ILE A 70 -11.24 13.64 -6.29
CA ILE A 70 -12.08 13.07 -5.23
C ILE A 70 -11.78 11.57 -5.06
N ALA A 71 -11.73 10.82 -6.15
CA ALA A 71 -11.42 9.39 -6.14
C ALA A 71 -10.05 9.07 -5.54
N VAL A 72 -9.01 9.84 -5.91
CA VAL A 72 -7.65 9.68 -5.38
C VAL A 72 -7.59 9.93 -3.88
N ARG A 73 -8.31 10.94 -3.38
CA ARG A 73 -8.40 11.23 -1.94
C ARG A 73 -9.13 10.13 -1.17
N ALA A 74 -10.20 9.59 -1.75
CA ALA A 74 -10.91 8.44 -1.16
C ALA A 74 -10.02 7.19 -1.09
N ALA A 75 -9.23 6.92 -2.13
CA ALA A 75 -8.29 5.80 -2.16
C ALA A 75 -7.20 5.93 -1.09
N ARG A 76 -6.59 7.12 -0.94
CA ARG A 76 -5.55 7.36 0.09
C ARG A 76 -6.05 7.22 1.53
N LYS A 77 -7.31 7.57 1.82
CA LYS A 77 -7.90 7.38 3.15
C LYS A 77 -8.11 5.91 3.49
N ARG A 78 -8.38 5.06 2.49
CA ARG A 78 -8.62 3.63 2.66
C ARG A 78 -7.37 2.83 3.00
N THR A 79 -6.18 3.35 2.70
CA THR A 79 -4.88 2.72 2.98
C THR A 79 -4.25 3.15 4.32
N ALA A 80 -4.91 4.05 5.06
CA ALA A 80 -4.45 4.54 6.36
C ALA A 80 -5.11 3.83 7.56
N HIS A 81 -5.90 2.78 7.29
CA HIS A 81 -6.49 1.84 8.24
C HIS A 81 -6.04 0.43 7.87
#